data_AF-A0A482UP84-F1
#
_entry.id   AF-A0A482UP84-F1
#
_cell.length_a   1.000
_cell.length_b   1.000
_cell.length_c   1.000
_cell.angle_alpha   90.00
_cell.angle_beta   90.00
_cell.angle_gamma   90.00
#
_symmetry.space_group_name_H-M   'P 1'
#
loop_
_entity.id
_entity.type
_entity.pdbx_description
1 polymer ?
#
loop_
_entity_poly.entity_id
_entity_poly.type
_entity_poly.pdbx_seq_one_letter_code
_entity_poly.pdbx_strand_id
1 'polypeptide(L)'
;MHHILCSILGATCHLHVSLHGCLQTQGDIQNQFATKIGLNEWAENNNIIVLYPYVKKSYSMPSNPNGCWDWWGYTDKYYGVQRGVQMQFVRSLIKAVSGF
;
A
#
# COMPACT_ATOMS: atom_id res chain seq x y z
N MET A 1 -7.70 -10.83 13.14
CA MET A 1 -7.16 -11.05 14.50
C MET A 1 -5.65 -11.40 14.51
N HIS A 2 -4.89 -11.14 13.42
CA HIS A 2 -3.47 -11.59 13.30
C HIS A 2 -2.41 -10.47 13.36
N HIS A 3 -2.78 -9.18 13.25
CA HIS A 3 -1.87 -8.07 13.60
C HIS A 3 -1.31 -8.18 15.02
N ILE A 4 -2.01 -8.92 15.87
CA ILE A 4 -1.69 -9.15 17.26
C ILE A 4 -0.53 -10.16 17.42
N LEU A 5 -0.32 -11.11 16.50
CA LEU A 5 0.72 -12.15 16.67
C LEU A 5 2.16 -11.63 16.53
N CYS A 6 2.41 -10.71 15.59
CA CYS A 6 3.75 -10.13 15.43
C CYS A 6 4.15 -9.28 16.64
N SER A 7 3.19 -8.56 17.23
CA SER A 7 3.43 -7.69 18.38
C SER A 7 3.52 -8.41 19.72
N ILE A 8 2.94 -9.62 19.87
CA ILE A 8 2.84 -10.30 21.17
C ILE A 8 4.06 -11.17 21.51
N LEU A 9 4.83 -11.68 20.54
CA LEU A 9 5.85 -12.71 20.80
C LEU A 9 7.31 -12.26 20.64
N GLY A 10 7.58 -10.99 20.33
CA GLY A 10 8.95 -10.54 20.01
C GLY A 10 9.52 -11.20 18.73
N ALA A 11 8.63 -11.77 17.90
CA ALA A 11 9.00 -12.37 16.62
C ALA A 11 9.35 -11.26 15.62
N THR A 12 10.47 -11.42 14.91
CA THR A 12 10.81 -10.52 13.79
C THR A 12 9.96 -10.90 12.59
N CYS A 13 9.14 -9.96 12.09
CA CYS A 13 8.35 -10.15 10.88
C CYS A 13 8.99 -9.44 9.69
N HIS A 14 8.82 -10.03 8.53
CA HIS A 14 9.08 -9.35 7.26
C HIS A 14 7.92 -8.42 6.91
N LEU A 15 8.17 -7.42 6.07
CA LEU A 15 7.16 -6.48 5.61
C LEU A 15 7.08 -6.52 4.08
N HIS A 16 5.88 -6.70 3.54
CA HIS A 16 5.60 -6.60 2.12
C HIS A 16 4.59 -5.47 1.87
N VAL A 17 4.89 -4.57 0.95
CA VAL A 17 3.94 -3.54 0.49
C VAL A 17 3.42 -3.97 -0.87
N SER A 18 2.12 -4.25 -0.96
CA SER A 18 1.47 -4.64 -2.20
C SER A 18 0.62 -3.51 -2.74
N LEU A 19 0.93 -3.06 -3.95
CA LEU A 19 0.30 -1.91 -4.60
C LEU A 19 -0.74 -2.38 -5.63
N HIS A 20 -1.99 -1.93 -5.49
CA HIS A 20 -3.05 -2.26 -6.44
C HIS A 20 -2.84 -1.55 -7.80
N GLY A 21 -3.49 -2.06 -8.86
CA GLY A 21 -3.49 -1.43 -10.18
C GLY A 21 -4.50 -0.29 -10.33
N CYS A 22 -4.55 0.32 -11.52
CA CYS A 22 -5.62 1.25 -11.89
C CYS A 22 -7.00 0.55 -11.81
N LEU A 23 -8.06 1.30 -11.50
CA LEU A 23 -9.44 0.83 -11.31
C LEU A 23 -9.61 -0.21 -10.18
N GLN A 24 -8.58 -0.35 -9.33
CA GLN A 24 -8.60 -1.22 -8.15
C GLN A 24 -8.56 -0.40 -6.85
N THR A 25 -9.07 0.83 -6.87
CA THR A 25 -9.16 1.64 -5.66
C THR A 25 -10.18 1.03 -4.69
N GLN A 26 -10.14 1.46 -3.43
CA GLN A 26 -11.14 1.04 -2.45
C GLN A 26 -12.57 1.45 -2.88
N GLY A 27 -12.72 2.55 -3.61
CA GLY A 27 -14.01 2.98 -4.15
C GLY A 27 -14.52 2.10 -5.29
N ASP A 28 -13.63 1.42 -6.02
CA ASP A 28 -13.98 0.56 -7.16
C ASP A 28 -14.28 -0.87 -6.73
N ILE A 29 -13.40 -1.43 -5.89
CA ILE A 29 -13.42 -2.87 -5.58
C ILE A 29 -13.40 -3.16 -4.07
N GLN A 30 -13.57 -2.15 -3.22
CA GLN A 30 -13.50 -2.28 -1.77
C GLN A 30 -12.17 -2.96 -1.36
N ASN A 31 -12.23 -3.98 -0.52
CA ASN A 31 -11.05 -4.68 -0.02
C ASN A 31 -10.64 -5.88 -0.89
N GLN A 32 -11.21 -6.06 -2.10
CA GLN A 32 -10.97 -7.25 -2.90
C GLN A 32 -9.50 -7.44 -3.28
N PHE A 33 -8.74 -6.37 -3.54
CA PHE A 33 -7.30 -6.48 -3.77
C PHE A 33 -6.59 -7.06 -2.53
N ALA A 34 -6.90 -6.55 -1.34
CA ALA A 34 -6.30 -7.05 -0.11
C ALA A 34 -6.74 -8.48 0.24
N THR A 35 -7.95 -8.91 -0.13
CA THR A 35 -8.53 -10.19 0.35
C THR A 35 -8.56 -11.33 -0.66
N LYS A 36 -8.36 -11.07 -1.97
CA LYS A 36 -8.57 -12.09 -3.02
C LYS A 36 -7.34 -12.43 -3.86
N ILE A 37 -6.23 -11.73 -3.67
CA ILE A 37 -5.01 -11.98 -4.47
C ILE A 37 -4.11 -13.09 -3.91
N GLY A 38 -4.51 -13.74 -2.82
CA GLY A 38 -3.80 -14.88 -2.20
C GLY A 38 -2.59 -14.50 -1.33
N LEU A 39 -2.29 -13.20 -1.17
CA LEU A 39 -1.12 -12.77 -0.41
C LEU A 39 -1.29 -12.95 1.11
N ASN A 40 -2.51 -12.90 1.65
CA ASN A 40 -2.70 -13.04 3.09
C ASN A 40 -2.41 -14.45 3.57
N GLU A 41 -2.91 -15.45 2.85
CA GLU A 41 -2.72 -16.87 3.15
C GLU A 41 -1.24 -17.27 3.09
N TRP A 42 -0.51 -16.70 2.12
CA TRP A 42 0.93 -16.88 2.04
C TRP A 42 1.64 -16.15 3.18
N ALA A 43 1.28 -14.90 3.46
CA ALA A 43 1.94 -14.09 4.49
C ALA A 43 1.74 -14.64 5.91
N GLU A 44 0.56 -15.17 6.22
CA GLU A 44 0.22 -15.80 7.50
C GLU A 44 1.16 -16.98 7.83
N ASN A 45 1.61 -17.72 6.82
CA ASN A 45 2.52 -18.86 6.99
C ASN A 45 4.01 -18.50 6.95
N ASN A 46 4.36 -17.24 6.68
CA ASN A 46 5.74 -16.81 6.44
C ASN A 46 6.19 -15.64 7.33
N ASN A 47 5.45 -15.33 8.41
CA ASN A 47 5.74 -14.20 9.31
C ASN A 47 5.86 -12.86 8.57
N ILE A 48 4.95 -12.61 7.63
CA ILE A 48 4.93 -11.38 6.82
C ILE A 48 3.73 -10.53 7.20
N ILE A 49 3.99 -9.26 7.48
CA ILE A 49 2.95 -8.23 7.49
C ILE A 49 2.79 -7.72 6.06
N VAL A 50 1.56 -7.70 5.55
CA VAL A 50 1.26 -7.10 4.24
C VAL A 50 0.55 -5.76 4.42
N LEU A 51 1.11 -4.71 3.82
CA LEU A 51 0.48 -3.40 3.70
C LEU A 51 -0.16 -3.24 2.34
N TYR A 52 -1.42 -2.80 2.34
CA TYR A 52 -2.21 -2.53 1.13
C TYR A 52 -2.65 -1.06 1.09
N PRO A 53 -1.73 -0.12 0.79
CA PRO A 53 -2.11 1.28 0.64
C PRO A 53 -2.98 1.48 -0.61
N TYR A 54 -3.86 2.48 -0.57
CA TYR A 54 -4.79 2.79 -1.66
C TYR A 54 -4.60 4.21 -2.19
N VAL A 55 -4.69 4.34 -3.51
CA VAL A 55 -4.85 5.64 -4.20
C VAL A 55 -6.34 5.98 -4.32
N LYS A 56 -6.66 7.27 -4.23
CA LYS A 56 -8.00 7.80 -4.53
C LYS A 56 -8.03 8.36 -5.95
N LYS A 57 -9.16 8.16 -6.63
CA LYS A 57 -9.44 8.84 -7.89
C LYS A 57 -9.44 10.37 -7.70
N SER A 58 -8.93 11.07 -8.70
CA SER A 58 -9.02 12.53 -8.82
C SER A 58 -9.66 12.87 -10.15
N TYR A 59 -10.65 13.76 -10.16
CA TYR A 59 -11.31 14.23 -11.38
C TYR A 59 -10.94 15.68 -11.73
N SER A 60 -10.33 16.41 -10.77
CA SER A 60 -9.79 17.76 -10.99
C SER A 60 -8.38 17.68 -11.59
N MET A 61 -7.94 18.73 -12.28
CA MET A 61 -6.58 18.80 -12.82
C MET A 61 -5.53 18.86 -11.70
N PRO A 62 -4.46 18.05 -11.77
CA PRO A 62 -4.22 16.98 -12.75
C PRO A 62 -5.09 15.74 -12.47
N SER A 63 -5.73 15.25 -13.53
CA SER A 63 -6.76 14.20 -13.44
C SER A 63 -6.13 12.81 -13.31
N ASN A 64 -6.73 11.99 -12.44
CA ASN A 64 -6.42 10.56 -12.30
C ASN A 64 -7.74 9.80 -12.07
N PRO A 65 -8.60 9.69 -13.11
CA PRO A 65 -9.95 9.12 -12.97
C PRO A 65 -9.91 7.60 -12.77
N ASN A 66 -8.78 6.96 -13.08
CA ASN A 66 -8.58 5.53 -12.88
C ASN A 66 -7.94 5.21 -11.52
N GLY A 67 -7.54 6.21 -10.73
CA GLY A 67 -6.94 5.98 -9.41
C GLY A 67 -5.64 5.17 -9.46
N CYS A 68 -4.82 5.41 -10.48
CA CYS A 68 -3.51 4.79 -10.64
C CYS A 68 -2.48 5.38 -9.67
N TRP A 69 -1.45 4.61 -9.30
CA TRP A 69 -0.24 5.17 -8.71
C TRP A 69 0.42 6.18 -9.67
N ASP A 70 1.13 7.15 -9.13
CA ASP A 70 1.73 8.23 -9.90
C ASP A 70 2.99 7.76 -10.62
N TRP A 71 2.81 7.37 -11.88
CA TRP A 71 3.90 6.97 -12.77
C TRP A 71 4.11 7.98 -13.92
N TRP A 72 3.34 9.07 -13.97
CA TRP A 72 3.44 10.10 -15.01
C TRP A 72 3.59 11.54 -14.47
N GLY A 73 3.65 11.73 -13.15
CA GLY A 73 3.91 13.03 -12.52
C GLY A 73 2.66 13.86 -12.23
N TYR A 74 1.51 13.25 -11.93
CA TYR A 74 0.31 14.04 -11.56
C TYR A 74 0.35 14.59 -10.14
N THR A 75 1.22 14.08 -9.26
CA THR A 75 1.36 14.68 -7.92
C THR A 75 2.39 15.80 -7.93
N ASP A 76 3.59 15.53 -8.46
CA ASP A 76 4.65 16.51 -8.64
C ASP A 76 5.75 16.00 -9.61
N LYS A 77 6.80 16.82 -9.82
CA LYS A 77 7.98 16.46 -10.63
C LYS A 77 8.90 15.41 -10.00
N TYR A 78 8.70 15.07 -8.73
CA TYR A 78 9.49 14.09 -7.97
C TYR A 78 8.82 12.72 -7.87
N TYR A 79 7.69 12.50 -8.58
CA TYR A 79 6.86 11.30 -8.49
C TYR A 79 7.63 9.97 -8.51
N GLY A 80 8.66 9.85 -9.36
CA GLY A 80 9.46 8.65 -9.53
C GLY A 80 10.68 8.51 -8.59
N VAL A 81 10.87 9.44 -7.64
CA VAL A 81 12.03 9.42 -6.73
C VAL A 81 11.59 9.44 -5.26
N GLN A 82 12.53 9.21 -4.34
CA GLN A 82 12.25 9.13 -2.89
C GLN A 82 11.54 10.36 -2.30
N ARG A 83 11.62 11.52 -2.97
CA ARG A 83 10.95 12.76 -2.56
C ARG A 83 9.52 12.89 -3.07
N GLY A 84 9.05 12.03 -3.98
CA GLY A 84 7.69 12.09 -4.51
C GLY A 84 6.62 11.87 -3.45
N VAL A 85 5.47 12.53 -3.60
CA VAL A 85 4.37 12.49 -2.62
C VAL A 85 3.97 11.05 -2.26
N GLN A 86 3.75 10.20 -3.26
CA GLN A 86 3.34 8.80 -3.02
C GLN A 86 4.45 7.95 -2.42
N MET A 87 5.70 8.19 -2.81
CA MET A 87 6.85 7.50 -2.23
C MET A 87 7.04 7.85 -0.74
N GLN A 88 6.86 9.14 -0.39
CA GLN A 88 6.89 9.57 1.00
C GLN A 88 5.72 8.99 1.82
N PHE A 89 4.52 8.92 1.23
CA PHE A 89 3.37 8.28 1.85
C PHE A 89 3.64 6.80 2.17
N VAL A 90 4.10 6.00 1.19
CA VAL A 90 4.45 4.58 1.41
C VAL A 90 5.54 4.46 2.48
N ARG A 91 6.57 5.32 2.44
CA ARG A 91 7.63 5.33 3.46
C ARG A 91 7.06 5.60 4.86
N SER A 92 6.09 6.49 5.00
CA SER A 92 5.46 6.78 6.30
C SER A 92 4.73 5.57 6.89
N LEU A 93 4.03 4.80 6.05
CA LEU A 93 3.37 3.55 6.46
C LEU A 93 4.38 2.49 6.88
N ILE A 94 5.47 2.34 6.12
CA ILE A 94 6.56 1.42 6.46
C ILE A 94 7.10 1.76 7.86
N LYS A 95 7.45 3.03 8.10
CA LYS A 95 7.97 3.49 9.41
C LYS A 95 6.99 3.23 10.55
N ALA A 96 5.71 3.52 10.32
CA ALA A 96 4.67 3.34 11.33
C ALA A 96 4.50 1.87 11.75
N VAL A 97 4.70 0.93 10.83
CA VAL A 97 4.59 -0.52 11.10
C VAL A 97 5.90 -1.11 11.60
N SER A 98 7.04 -0.62 11.12
CA SER A 98 8.35 -1.19 11.46
C SER A 98 8.96 -0.62 12.75
N GLY A 99 8.43 0.48 13.27
CA GLY A 99 8.84 1.05 14.56
C GLY A 99 10.14 1.87 14.55
N PHE A 100 10.54 2.41 13.39
CA PHE A 100 11.72 3.29 13.23
C PHE A 100 11.53 4.40 12.20
#